data_AF-A0A345CQ29-F1
#
_entry.id   AF-A0A345CQ29-F1
#
_cell.length_a   1.000
_cell.length_b   1.000
_cell.length_c   1.000
_cell.angle_alpha   90.00
_cell.angle_beta   90.00
_cell.angle_gamma   90.00
#
_symmetry.space_group_name_H-M   'P 1'
#
loop_
_entity.id
_entity.type
_entity.pdbx_description
1 polymer ?
#
loop_
_entity_poly.entity_id
_entity_poly.type
_entity_poly.pdbx_seq_one_letter_code
_entity_poly.pdbx_strand_id
1 'polypeptide(L)'
;MTTEDELANVVVFSTKKGDLKNEMAMRHEGDLDKPRFCLHDAVWVNQKDRTVRCRRCETLLDPFNYILTLCDRESKYVESVKYLRQEEKQRRQNIERLIQIERNAKSRIRRTGSKAPLPRWQNEVIAK
;
A
#
# COMPACT_ATOMS: atom_id res chain seq x y z
N MET A 1 4.49 -34.39 0.40
CA MET A 1 4.42 -32.91 0.47
C MET A 1 5.75 -32.43 0.99
N THR A 2 6.51 -31.74 0.16
CA THR A 2 7.87 -31.29 0.43
C THR A 2 7.84 -29.93 1.15
N THR A 3 8.79 -29.68 2.04
CA THR A 3 8.90 -28.41 2.81
C THR A 3 9.04 -27.17 1.92
N GLU A 4 9.44 -27.37 0.66
CA GLU A 4 9.52 -26.32 -0.36
C GLU A 4 8.14 -25.82 -0.81
N ASP A 5 7.13 -26.71 -0.87
CA ASP A 5 5.75 -26.35 -1.25
C ASP A 5 5.08 -25.48 -0.17
N GLU A 6 5.42 -25.70 1.10
CA GLU A 6 4.93 -24.89 2.22
C GLU A 6 5.57 -23.50 2.26
N LEU A 7 6.82 -23.37 1.80
CA LEU A 7 7.55 -22.10 1.73
C LEU A 7 7.11 -21.25 0.54
N ALA A 8 6.73 -21.86 -0.58
CA ALA A 8 6.28 -21.16 -1.78
C ALA A 8 5.07 -20.24 -1.53
N ASN A 9 4.16 -20.62 -0.62
CA ASN A 9 2.98 -19.84 -0.28
C ASN A 9 3.26 -18.69 0.73
N VAL A 10 4.41 -18.72 1.41
CA VAL A 10 4.82 -17.71 2.42
C VAL A 10 5.55 -16.53 1.77
N VAL A 11 6.15 -16.72 0.59
CA VAL A 11 6.99 -15.72 -0.12
C VAL A 11 6.24 -15.04 -1.28
N VAL A 12 4.92 -15.18 -1.37
CA VAL A 12 4.14 -14.46 -2.39
C VAL A 12 4.02 -12.99 -1.99
N PHE A 13 4.98 -12.19 -2.43
CA PHE A 13 4.81 -10.75 -2.49
C PHE A 13 3.68 -10.45 -3.48
N SER A 14 2.69 -9.69 -3.04
CA SER A 14 1.61 -9.20 -3.89
C SER A 14 2.21 -8.31 -4.99
N THR A 15 2.56 -8.89 -6.13
CA THR A 15 2.83 -8.11 -7.34
C THR A 15 1.52 -7.40 -7.67
N LYS A 16 1.50 -6.08 -7.49
CA LYS A 16 0.42 -5.23 -8.02
C LYS A 16 0.30 -5.56 -9.50
N LYS A 17 -0.68 -6.37 -9.87
CA LYS A 17 -1.05 -6.57 -11.28
C LYS A 17 -1.41 -5.20 -11.83
N GLY A 18 -0.81 -4.92 -12.98
CA GLY A 18 -0.66 -3.62 -13.60
C GLY A 18 -1.93 -2.78 -13.63
N ASP A 19 -1.69 -1.47 -13.60
CA ASP A 19 -2.66 -0.42 -13.82
C ASP A 19 -3.59 -0.74 -15.00
N LEU A 20 -4.85 -1.10 -14.71
CA LEU A 20 -5.97 -1.18 -15.67
C LEU A 20 -6.40 0.20 -16.20
N LYS A 21 -5.51 1.20 -16.19
CA LYS A 21 -5.84 2.58 -16.55
C LYS A 21 -5.84 2.86 -18.05
N ASN A 22 -5.53 1.88 -18.89
CA ASN A 22 -5.33 2.10 -20.33
C ASN A 22 -6.45 1.55 -21.24
N GLU A 23 -7.68 1.38 -20.73
CA GLU A 23 -8.85 0.98 -21.55
C GLU A 23 -10.05 1.92 -21.38
N MET A 24 -9.83 3.23 -21.27
CA MET A 24 -10.92 4.20 -21.42
C MET A 24 -10.92 4.77 -22.84
N ALA A 25 -11.75 4.18 -23.70
CA ALA A 25 -11.92 4.51 -25.13
C ALA A 25 -12.73 5.79 -25.41
N MET A 26 -13.03 6.61 -24.40
CA MET A 26 -13.82 7.85 -24.55
C MET A 26 -12.97 9.04 -24.10
N ARG A 27 -12.45 9.80 -25.07
CA ARG A 27 -11.85 11.12 -24.83
C ARG A 27 -12.94 12.18 -24.99
N HIS A 28 -13.11 13.01 -23.97
CA HIS A 28 -14.00 14.17 -24.03
C HIS A 28 -13.34 15.25 -24.88
N GLU A 29 -14.05 15.74 -25.90
CA GLU A 29 -13.65 16.89 -26.71
C GLU A 29 -13.98 18.16 -25.90
N GLY A 30 -13.03 18.58 -25.07
CA GLY A 30 -13.09 19.81 -24.30
C GLY A 30 -11.69 20.14 -23.79
N ASP A 31 -11.01 21.05 -24.49
CA ASP A 31 -9.76 21.73 -24.17
C ASP A 31 -8.62 20.84 -23.63
N LEU A 32 -7.84 20.28 -24.55
CA LEU A 32 -6.63 19.49 -24.27
C LEU A 32 -5.50 20.25 -23.53
N ASP A 33 -5.60 21.57 -23.31
CA ASP A 33 -4.46 22.38 -22.81
C ASP A 33 -4.64 23.04 -21.44
N LYS A 34 -5.76 22.83 -20.73
CA LYS A 34 -5.86 23.26 -19.32
C LYS A 34 -6.84 22.39 -18.55
N PRO A 35 -6.38 21.47 -17.69
CA PRO A 35 -7.27 20.97 -16.65
C PRO A 35 -7.70 22.16 -15.80
N ARG A 36 -8.99 22.54 -15.86
CA ARG A 36 -9.60 23.46 -14.88
C ARG A 36 -9.68 22.83 -13.47
N PHE A 37 -8.99 21.72 -13.26
CA PHE A 37 -8.89 21.01 -12.00
C PHE A 37 -7.48 21.19 -11.47
N CYS A 38 -7.35 22.00 -10.42
CA CYS A 38 -6.14 21.96 -9.63
C CYS A 38 -6.13 20.67 -8.79
N LEU A 39 -4.99 20.01 -8.70
CA LEU A 39 -4.83 18.82 -7.84
C LEU A 39 -4.50 19.17 -6.38
N HIS A 40 -4.46 20.46 -6.05
CA HIS A 40 -4.03 20.96 -4.76
C HIS A 40 -5.15 20.87 -3.71
N ASP A 41 -4.76 20.50 -2.49
CA ASP A 41 -5.68 20.26 -1.38
C ASP A 41 -6.08 21.53 -0.63
N ALA A 42 -5.33 22.63 -0.84
CA ALA A 42 -5.55 23.89 -0.14
C ALA A 42 -6.37 24.85 -1.02
N VAL A 43 -7.54 25.24 -0.51
CA VAL A 43 -8.45 26.18 -1.17
C VAL A 43 -8.81 27.36 -0.28
N TRP A 44 -9.07 28.50 -0.89
CA TRP A 44 -9.69 29.69 -0.30
C TRP A 44 -11.18 29.69 -0.64
N VAL A 45 -12.02 29.90 0.37
CA VAL A 45 -13.46 30.01 0.20
C VAL A 45 -13.86 31.45 0.50
N ASN A 46 -14.46 32.12 -0.48
CA ASN A 46 -15.02 33.45 -0.30
C ASN A 46 -16.53 33.34 -0.07
N GLN A 47 -16.98 33.70 1.13
CA GLN A 47 -18.38 33.61 1.53
C GLN A 47 -19.29 34.60 0.79
N LYS A 48 -18.78 35.81 0.48
CA LYS A 48 -19.58 36.87 -0.16
C LYS A 48 -19.89 36.52 -1.62
N ASP A 49 -18.86 36.10 -2.34
CA ASP A 49 -18.98 35.79 -3.77
C ASP A 49 -19.33 34.31 -4.02
N ARG A 50 -19.39 33.48 -2.97
CA ARG A 50 -19.56 32.02 -3.03
C ARG A 50 -18.61 31.34 -4.02
N THR A 51 -17.36 31.83 -4.06
CA THR A 51 -16.32 31.28 -4.94
C THR A 51 -15.30 30.49 -4.15
N VAL A 52 -14.80 29.41 -4.78
CA VAL A 52 -13.69 28.63 -4.27
C VAL A 52 -12.50 28.84 -5.20
N ARG A 53 -11.33 29.15 -4.63
CA ARG A 53 -10.09 29.35 -5.40
C ARG A 53 -8.99 28.47 -4.83
N CYS A 54 -8.13 27.93 -5.68
CA CYS A 54 -6.94 27.24 -5.20
C CYS A 54 -5.98 28.20 -4.51
N ARG A 55 -5.36 27.80 -3.38
CA ARG A 55 -4.35 28.62 -2.69
C ARG A 55 -3.01 28.72 -3.42
N ARG A 56 -2.68 27.76 -4.28
CA ARG A 56 -1.37 27.70 -4.97
C ARG A 56 -1.41 28.25 -6.38
N CYS A 57 -2.45 27.94 -7.14
CA CYS A 57 -2.56 28.34 -8.54
C CYS A 57 -3.67 29.36 -8.79
N GLU A 58 -4.36 29.82 -7.73
CA GLU A 58 -5.41 30.85 -7.75
C GLU A 58 -6.58 30.57 -8.71
N THR A 59 -6.62 29.35 -9.25
CA THR A 59 -7.62 28.92 -10.22
C THR A 59 -8.97 28.87 -9.54
N LEU A 60 -9.98 29.43 -10.21
CA LEU A 60 -11.37 29.32 -9.78
C LEU A 60 -11.81 27.86 -9.92
N LEU A 61 -12.25 27.27 -8.81
CA LEU A 61 -12.75 25.91 -8.76
C LEU A 61 -14.26 25.92 -8.70
N ASP A 62 -14.87 24.94 -9.35
CA ASP A 62 -16.27 24.63 -9.11
C ASP A 62 -16.42 23.94 -7.74
N PRO A 63 -17.23 24.49 -6.82
CA PRO A 63 -17.35 23.96 -5.46
C PRO A 63 -17.85 22.52 -5.39
N PHE A 64 -18.83 22.16 -6.24
CA PHE A 64 -19.41 20.82 -6.24
C PHE A 64 -18.40 19.78 -6.73
N ASN A 65 -17.70 20.05 -7.84
CA ASN A 65 -16.63 19.18 -8.32
C ASN A 65 -15.50 19.04 -7.30
N TYR A 66 -15.13 20.12 -6.60
CA TYR A 66 -14.12 20.03 -5.54
C TYR A 66 -14.58 19.11 -4.40
N ILE A 67 -15.83 19.23 -3.94
CA ILE A 67 -16.39 18.36 -2.90
C ILE A 67 -16.41 16.89 -3.36
N LEU A 68 -16.83 16.63 -4.60
CA LEU A 68 -16.79 15.27 -5.17
C LEU A 68 -15.38 14.68 -5.13
N THR A 69 -14.36 15.47 -5.50
CA THR A 69 -12.97 15.00 -5.45
C THR A 69 -12.49 14.72 -4.02
N LEU A 70 -12.99 15.45 -3.02
CA LEU A 70 -12.68 15.19 -1.61
C LEU A 70 -13.32 13.88 -1.15
N CYS A 71 -14.59 13.64 -1.48
CA CYS A 71 -15.28 12.40 -1.16
C CYS A 71 -14.57 11.18 -1.78
N ASP A 72 -14.20 11.26 -3.06
CA ASP A 72 -13.47 10.18 -3.75
C ASP A 72 -12.12 9.88 -3.09
N ARG A 73 -11.39 10.92 -2.68
CA ARG A 73 -10.11 10.79 -2.00
C ARG A 73 -10.28 10.17 -0.62
N GLU A 74 -11.29 10.60 0.14
CA GLU A 74 -11.60 10.05 1.45
C GLU A 74 -11.94 8.56 1.36
N SER A 75 -12.81 8.17 0.42
CA SER A 75 -13.13 6.75 0.18
C SER A 75 -11.87 5.93 -0.15
N LYS A 76 -11.00 6.44 -1.04
CA LYS A 76 -9.72 5.79 -1.38
C LYS A 76 -8.79 5.65 -0.18
N TYR A 77 -8.73 6.65 0.70
CA TYR A 77 -7.91 6.56 1.92
C TYR A 77 -8.44 5.51 2.88
N VAL A 78 -9.75 5.44 3.09
CA VAL A 78 -10.39 4.42 3.94
C VAL A 78 -10.09 3.02 3.41
N GLU A 79 -10.24 2.81 2.10
CA GLU A 79 -9.90 1.53 1.45
C GLU A 79 -8.42 1.19 1.59
N SER A 80 -7.53 2.16 1.38
CA SER A 80 -6.08 1.98 1.49
C SER A 80 -5.66 1.61 2.91
N VAL A 81 -6.22 2.26 3.93
CA VAL A 81 -5.94 1.93 5.34
C VAL A 81 -6.44 0.53 5.66
N LYS A 82 -7.63 0.14 5.19
CA LYS A 82 -8.16 -1.21 5.38
C LYS A 82 -7.24 -2.26 4.75
N TYR A 83 -6.80 -2.02 3.51
CA TYR A 83 -5.85 -2.90 2.82
C TYR A 83 -4.53 -3.03 3.59
N LEU A 84 -3.92 -1.91 4.00
CA LEU A 84 -2.66 -1.91 4.73
C LEU A 84 -2.75 -2.66 6.07
N ARG A 85 -3.87 -2.53 6.80
CA ARG A 85 -4.10 -3.30 8.04
C ARG A 85 -4.20 -4.81 7.78
N GLN A 86 -4.84 -5.21 6.69
CA GLN A 86 -4.91 -6.63 6.30
C GLN A 86 -3.54 -7.17 5.93
N GLU A 87 -2.78 -6.40 5.15
CA GLU A 87 -1.42 -6.76 4.74
C GLU A 87 -0.48 -6.87 5.94
N GLU A 88 -0.55 -5.92 6.89
CA GLU A 88 0.20 -5.98 8.14
C GLU A 88 -0.12 -7.26 8.93
N LYS A 89 -1.41 -7.59 9.09
CA LYS A 89 -1.85 -8.80 9.78
C LYS A 89 -1.31 -10.06 9.09
N GLN A 90 -1.38 -10.12 7.77
CA GLN A 90 -0.84 -11.23 6.99
C GLN A 90 0.68 -11.36 7.14
N ARG A 91 1.42 -10.25 7.08
CA ARG A 91 2.88 -10.23 7.27
C ARG A 91 3.27 -10.69 8.68
N ARG A 92 2.55 -10.26 9.73
CA ARG A 92 2.78 -10.73 11.11
C ARG A 92 2.60 -12.25 11.22
N GLN A 93 1.51 -12.79 10.66
CA GLN A 93 1.27 -14.24 10.63
C GLN A 93 2.36 -15.00 9.84
N ASN A 94 2.81 -14.45 8.73
CA ASN A 94 3.89 -15.03 7.93
C ASN A 94 5.21 -15.05 8.72
N ILE A 95 5.54 -13.97 9.43
CA ILE A 95 6.73 -13.93 10.31
C ILE A 95 6.63 -14.99 11.41
N GLU A 96 5.49 -15.10 12.09
CA GLU A 96 5.29 -16.13 13.12
C GLU A 96 5.48 -17.56 12.59
N ARG A 97 4.93 -17.85 11.39
CA ARG A 97 5.14 -19.13 10.71
C ARG A 97 6.61 -19.38 10.39
N LEU A 98 7.33 -18.38 9.87
CA LEU A 98 8.76 -18.50 9.56
C LEU A 98 9.58 -18.79 10.82
N ILE A 99 9.29 -18.12 11.93
CA ILE A 99 9.94 -18.38 13.22
C ILE A 99 9.66 -19.82 13.68
N GLN A 100 8.45 -20.32 13.50
CA GLN A 100 8.10 -21.70 13.84
C GLN A 100 8.86 -22.71 12.97
N ILE A 101 8.94 -22.47 11.66
CA ILE A 101 9.71 -23.30 10.72
C ILE A 101 11.18 -23.33 11.12
N GLU A 102 11.77 -22.17 11.45
CA GLU A 102 13.16 -22.08 11.92
C GLU A 102 13.37 -22.90 13.20
N ARG A 103 12.48 -22.79 14.19
CA ARG A 103 12.54 -23.57 15.44
C ARG A 103 12.46 -25.07 15.16
N ASN A 104 11.55 -25.49 14.28
CA ASN A 104 11.39 -26.90 13.89
C ASN A 104 12.63 -27.43 13.16
N ALA A 105 13.20 -26.65 12.23
CA ALA A 105 14.44 -27.00 11.54
C ALA A 105 15.61 -27.15 12.51
N LYS A 106 15.79 -26.20 13.44
CA LYS A 106 16.81 -26.29 14.50
C LYS A 106 16.62 -27.52 15.39
N SER A 107 15.38 -27.85 15.77
CA SER A 107 15.07 -29.07 16.53
C SER A 107 15.44 -30.34 15.77
N ARG A 108 15.15 -30.40 14.45
CA ARG A 108 15.51 -31.54 13.60
C ARG A 108 17.03 -31.73 13.50
N ILE A 109 17.78 -30.64 13.32
CA ILE A 109 19.26 -30.66 13.26
C ILE A 109 19.86 -31.14 14.58
N ARG A 110 19.36 -30.66 15.73
CA ARG A 110 19.82 -31.13 17.06
C ARG A 110 19.56 -32.62 17.25
N ARG A 111 18.40 -33.12 16.83
CA ARG A 111 18.05 -34.55 16.92
C ARG A 111 18.93 -35.44 16.05
N THR A 112 19.50 -34.92 14.95
CA THR A 112 20.45 -35.66 14.10
C THR A 112 21.84 -35.79 14.72
N GLY A 113 22.07 -35.26 15.93
CA GLY A 113 23.34 -35.38 16.65
C GLY A 113 24.45 -34.46 16.11
N SER A 114 24.11 -33.51 15.24
CA SER A 114 25.08 -32.54 14.72
C SER A 114 25.60 -31.65 15.85
N LYS A 115 26.92 -31.64 16.05
CA LYS A 115 27.62 -30.80 17.04
C LYS A 115 27.97 -29.40 16.51
N ALA A 116 27.73 -29.17 15.22
CA ALA A 116 27.98 -27.88 14.60
C ALA A 116 27.05 -26.81 15.19
N PRO A 117 27.53 -25.57 15.37
CA PRO A 117 26.66 -24.47 15.79
C PRO A 117 25.52 -24.29 14.77
N LEU A 118 24.29 -24.19 15.28
CA LEU A 118 23.13 -23.96 14.42
C LEU A 118 23.29 -22.64 13.68
N PRO A 119 22.91 -22.56 12.39
CA PRO A 119 23.05 -21.31 11.67
C PRO A 119 22.14 -20.25 12.32
N ARG A 120 22.59 -18.99 12.27
CA ARG A 120 21.92 -17.83 12.91
C ARG A 120 21.16 -17.05 11.83
N TRP A 121 19.87 -17.33 11.67
CA TRP A 121 19.13 -16.89 10.47
C TRP A 121 18.47 -15.52 10.70
N GLN A 122 18.45 -15.06 11.97
CA GLN A 122 18.02 -13.74 12.37
C GLN A 122 18.97 -13.20 13.44
N ASN A 123 19.69 -12.14 13.06
CA ASN A 123 20.26 -11.07 13.89
C ASN A 123 20.48 -11.44 15.37
N GLU A 124 21.72 -11.78 15.72
CA GLU A 124 22.20 -11.29 17.01
C GLU A 124 21.97 -9.79 17.01
N VAL A 125 21.38 -9.27 18.09
CA VAL A 125 21.33 -7.83 18.36
C VAL A 125 22.72 -7.29 17.98
N ILE A 126 22.80 -6.42 16.97
CA ILE A 126 24.02 -5.65 16.71
C ILE A 126 24.21 -4.87 18.00
N ALA A 127 25.12 -5.36 18.86
CA ALA A 127 25.43 -4.71 20.11
C ALA A 127 25.86 -3.28 19.79
N LYS A 128 25.23 -2.30 20.46
CA LYS A 128 25.68 -0.90 20.42
C LYS A 128 27.06 -0.78 21.05
#